data_AF-A0A1I0W4N0-F1
#
_entry.id   AF-A0A1I0W4N0-F1
#
_cell.length_a   1.000
_cell.length_b   1.000
_cell.length_c   1.000
_cell.angle_alpha   90.00
_cell.angle_beta   90.00
_cell.angle_gamma   90.00
#
_symmetry.space_group_name_H-M   'P 1'
#
loop_
_entity.id
_entity.type
_entity.pdbx_description
1 polymer ?
#
loop_
_entity_poly.entity_id
_entity_poly.type
_entity_poly.pdbx_seq_one_letter_code
_entity_poly.pdbx_strand_id
1 'polypeptide(L)'
;MRASARGDGDSGVPAGAGRLPAAGKRLLAALWLAVLLFTVGMIAAGWPRYWIYVAAETTPQAWLESVLLVLAAAVAGLNAFAASLERGNAGALGERSREAGEKAHHTREAGTSAQDAPTVGRRGRGDQQLADVRSGARGARLSVWIARHGAWGWTITAAAFAWLSLDERFALHERLRDRYLKQTGIRLLPWMEAGDWLIPLYAVCGLAAVWALWRLLGKGRAARAFFAAGLVLAFCAVSMDTIDIRSLGKSSERLLQTIEECLETAAMTAFASAFLSVLTGRLSAWYNKASIRRDIRDGDAG
;
A
#
# COMPACT_ATOMS: atom_id res chain seq x y z
N MET A 1 -23.55 -20.71 -38.55
CA MET A 1 -22.80 -20.93 -37.29
C MET A 1 -22.55 -19.57 -36.63
N ARG A 2 -23.36 -19.20 -35.61
CA ARG A 2 -23.15 -17.98 -34.81
C ARG A 2 -22.28 -18.35 -33.61
N ALA A 3 -21.03 -17.92 -33.62
CA ALA A 3 -20.15 -18.03 -32.46
C ALA A 3 -20.79 -17.23 -31.31
N SER A 4 -21.34 -17.96 -30.33
CA SER A 4 -21.86 -17.40 -29.10
C SER A 4 -20.68 -16.89 -28.30
N ALA A 5 -20.41 -15.59 -28.45
CA ALA A 5 -19.56 -14.83 -27.54
C ALA A 5 -20.25 -14.84 -26.17
N ARG A 6 -20.01 -15.90 -25.39
CA ARG A 6 -20.26 -15.90 -23.95
C ARG A 6 -19.35 -14.82 -23.39
N GLY A 7 -19.93 -13.65 -23.14
CA GLY A 7 -19.36 -12.64 -22.27
C GLY A 7 -19.31 -13.24 -20.89
N ASP A 8 -18.24 -13.98 -20.60
CA ASP A 8 -17.84 -14.23 -19.24
C ASP A 8 -17.79 -12.86 -18.58
N GLY A 9 -18.61 -12.70 -17.53
CA GLY A 9 -18.68 -11.51 -16.69
C GLY A 9 -17.33 -11.34 -16.01
N ASP A 10 -16.38 -10.85 -16.80
CA ASP A 10 -15.01 -10.63 -16.41
C ASP A 10 -15.07 -9.64 -15.26
N SER A 11 -14.50 -10.08 -14.15
CA SER A 11 -14.58 -9.48 -12.84
C SER A 11 -13.87 -8.13 -12.75
N GLY A 12 -13.90 -7.28 -13.78
CA GLY A 12 -13.44 -5.89 -13.81
C GLY A 12 -11.98 -5.64 -13.42
N VAL A 13 -11.22 -6.69 -13.11
CA VAL A 13 -9.82 -6.62 -12.73
C VAL A 13 -9.04 -7.08 -13.95
N PRO A 14 -8.53 -6.14 -14.77
CA PRO A 14 -7.84 -6.49 -16.01
C PRO A 14 -6.72 -7.49 -15.70
N ALA A 15 -6.67 -8.57 -16.47
CA ALA A 15 -5.74 -9.71 -16.33
C ALA A 15 -4.23 -9.33 -16.39
N GLY A 16 -3.89 -8.04 -16.51
CA GLY A 16 -2.53 -7.49 -16.44
C GLY A 16 -2.03 -7.07 -15.05
N ALA A 17 -2.79 -7.31 -13.98
CA ALA A 17 -2.56 -6.79 -12.62
C ALA A 17 -1.22 -7.19 -11.93
N GLY A 18 -0.33 -7.90 -12.62
CA GLY A 18 0.95 -8.38 -12.06
C GLY A 18 2.20 -7.67 -12.56
N ARG A 19 2.19 -7.01 -13.73
CA ARG A 19 3.41 -6.44 -14.32
C ARG A 19 3.44 -4.92 -14.14
N LEU A 20 4.53 -4.42 -13.57
CA LEU A 20 4.79 -2.99 -13.48
C LEU A 20 4.93 -2.38 -14.88
N PRO A 21 4.33 -1.20 -15.14
CA PRO A 21 4.59 -0.43 -16.36
C PRO A 21 6.09 -0.16 -16.52
N ALA A 22 6.56 0.00 -17.77
CA ALA A 22 7.98 0.27 -18.04
C ALA A 22 8.49 1.52 -17.29
N ALA A 23 7.68 2.58 -17.23
CA ALA A 23 7.98 3.79 -16.45
C ALA A 23 8.13 3.48 -14.95
N GLY A 24 7.25 2.64 -14.38
CA GLY A 24 7.35 2.22 -12.98
C GLY A 24 8.63 1.44 -12.69
N LYS A 25 9.05 0.54 -13.60
CA LYS A 25 10.32 -0.19 -13.46
C LYS A 25 11.54 0.75 -13.46
N ARG A 26 11.56 1.72 -14.38
CA ARG A 26 12.64 2.72 -14.46
C ARG A 26 12.71 3.58 -13.20
N LEU A 27 11.56 4.01 -12.69
CA LEU A 27 11.47 4.79 -11.46
C LEU A 27 12.01 4.01 -10.25
N LEU A 28 11.64 2.74 -10.11
CA LEU A 28 12.18 1.89 -9.04
C LEU A 28 13.69 1.68 -9.20
N ALA A 29 14.17 1.39 -10.42
CA ALA A 29 15.60 1.25 -10.66
C ALA A 29 16.38 2.53 -10.30
N ALA A 30 15.83 3.70 -10.63
CA ALA A 30 16.43 5.00 -10.28
C ALA A 30 16.45 5.21 -8.76
N LEU A 31 15.37 4.88 -8.04
CA LEU A 31 15.33 4.95 -6.58
C LEU A 31 16.40 4.09 -5.93
N TRP A 32 16.48 2.80 -6.31
CA TRP A 32 17.46 1.87 -5.77
C TRP A 32 18.90 2.27 -6.12
N LEU A 33 19.13 2.74 -7.35
CA LEU A 33 20.45 3.25 -7.75
C LEU A 33 20.84 4.49 -6.94
N ALA A 34 19.93 5.43 -6.72
CA ALA A 34 20.19 6.63 -5.93
C ALA A 34 20.56 6.31 -4.47
N VAL A 35 19.79 5.42 -3.83
CA VAL A 35 20.08 4.94 -2.46
C VAL A 35 21.43 4.25 -2.41
N LEU A 36 21.69 3.30 -3.32
CA LEU A 36 22.97 2.58 -3.38
C LEU A 36 24.16 3.54 -3.57
N LEU A 37 24.08 4.46 -4.52
CA LEU A 37 25.14 5.43 -4.78
C LEU A 37 25.37 6.35 -3.58
N PHE A 38 24.31 6.75 -2.88
CA PHE A 38 24.44 7.55 -1.66
C PHE A 38 25.15 6.76 -0.55
N THR A 39 24.69 5.55 -0.24
CA THR A 39 25.28 4.69 0.80
C THR A 39 26.75 4.38 0.51
N VAL A 40 27.06 3.95 -0.72
CA VAL A 40 28.45 3.66 -1.13
C VAL A 40 29.30 4.92 -1.11
N GLY A 41 28.77 6.05 -1.60
CA GLY A 41 29.46 7.34 -1.59
C GLY A 41 29.80 7.80 -0.18
N MET A 42 28.87 7.63 0.77
CA MET A 42 29.07 7.95 2.19
C MET A 42 30.14 7.08 2.84
N ILE A 43 30.09 5.76 2.61
CA ILE A 43 31.11 4.83 3.11
C ILE A 43 32.48 5.20 2.54
N ALA A 44 32.57 5.45 1.24
CA ALA A 44 33.81 5.82 0.56
C ALA A 44 34.38 7.15 1.06
N ALA A 45 33.54 8.17 1.22
CA ALA A 45 33.94 9.49 1.70
C ALA A 45 34.40 9.47 3.17
N GLY A 46 33.79 8.61 3.99
CA GLY A 46 34.17 8.45 5.40
C GLY A 46 35.37 7.53 5.61
N TRP A 47 35.78 6.72 4.63
CA TRP A 47 36.78 5.67 4.83
C TRP A 47 38.16 6.21 5.25
N PRO A 48 38.89 5.57 6.21
CA PRO A 48 38.52 4.41 7.01
C PRO A 48 37.80 4.76 8.33
N ARG A 49 37.43 6.03 8.51
CA ARG A 49 36.85 6.58 9.75
C ARG A 49 35.31 6.62 9.74
N TYR A 50 34.66 6.11 8.70
CA TYR A 50 33.21 6.13 8.50
C TYR A 50 32.45 5.67 9.75
N TRP A 51 32.97 4.63 10.41
CA TRP A 51 32.47 4.06 11.65
C TRP A 51 32.30 5.05 12.82
N ILE A 52 33.05 6.16 12.84
CA ILE A 52 32.92 7.18 13.89
C ILE A 52 31.59 7.93 13.76
N TYR A 53 31.11 8.12 12.53
CA TYR A 53 29.84 8.79 12.28
C TYR A 53 28.66 7.87 12.61
N VAL A 54 28.77 6.58 12.27
CA VAL A 54 27.80 5.51 12.59
C VAL A 54 27.56 5.44 14.10
N ALA A 55 28.63 5.28 14.88
CA ALA A 55 28.55 5.15 16.33
C ALA A 55 27.93 6.35 17.07
N ALA A 56 27.89 7.53 16.44
CA ALA A 56 27.33 8.74 17.04
C ALA A 56 25.87 9.00 16.64
N GLU A 57 25.25 8.13 15.82
CA GLU A 57 23.89 8.33 15.27
C GLU A 57 23.74 9.68 14.55
N THR A 58 24.86 10.26 14.11
CA THR A 58 24.92 11.53 13.38
C THR A 58 25.24 11.30 11.91
N THR A 59 25.03 10.08 11.43
CA THR A 59 25.29 9.74 10.04
C THR A 59 24.33 10.49 9.12
N PRO A 60 24.83 10.93 7.95
CA PRO A 60 23.96 11.29 6.84
C PRO A 60 23.04 10.16 6.38
N GLN A 61 23.26 8.93 6.85
CA GLN A 61 22.41 7.76 6.60
C GLN A 61 21.08 7.85 7.36
N ALA A 62 21.08 8.21 8.65
CA ALA A 62 19.84 8.49 9.40
C ALA A 62 18.99 9.61 8.75
N TRP A 63 19.65 10.59 8.12
CA TRP A 63 18.95 11.59 7.31
C TRP A 63 18.30 10.98 6.06
N LEU A 64 19.02 10.12 5.33
CA LEU A 64 18.46 9.42 4.16
C LEU A 64 17.28 8.52 4.56
N GLU A 65 17.38 7.82 5.68
CA GLU A 65 16.32 6.97 6.24
C GLU A 65 15.06 7.79 6.55
N SER A 66 15.22 8.92 7.23
CA SER A 66 14.13 9.88 7.42
C SER A 66 13.49 10.30 6.09
N VAL A 67 14.30 10.62 5.06
CA VAL A 67 13.80 11.00 3.73
C VAL A 67 13.04 9.85 3.06
N LEU A 68 13.52 8.62 3.17
CA LEU A 68 12.86 7.42 2.63
C LEU A 68 11.52 7.16 3.32
N LEU A 69 11.44 7.36 4.64
CA LEU A 69 10.18 7.27 5.39
C LEU A 69 9.19 8.36 4.99
N VAL A 70 9.64 9.62 4.83
CA VAL A 70 8.80 10.70 4.27
C VAL A 70 8.30 10.36 2.87
N LEU A 71 9.16 9.82 2.01
CA LEU A 71 8.78 9.39 0.66
C LEU A 71 7.73 8.28 0.72
N ALA A 72 7.92 7.27 1.57
CA ALA A 72 6.93 6.21 1.78
C ALA A 72 5.58 6.77 2.27
N ALA A 73 5.61 7.71 3.21
CA ALA A 73 4.45 8.44 3.71
C ALA A 73 3.73 9.21 2.58
N ALA A 74 4.46 9.97 1.78
CA ALA A 74 3.92 10.76 0.67
C ALA A 74 3.28 9.87 -0.39
N VAL A 75 3.94 8.77 -0.77
CA VAL A 75 3.40 7.80 -1.74
C VAL A 75 2.17 7.07 -1.19
N ALA A 76 2.15 6.73 0.11
CA ALA A 76 0.95 6.21 0.76
C ALA A 76 -0.20 7.24 0.77
N GLY A 77 0.10 8.52 1.03
CA GLY A 77 -0.87 9.62 0.97
C GLY A 77 -1.46 9.80 -0.43
N LEU A 78 -0.63 9.74 -1.48
CA LEU A 78 -1.09 9.75 -2.88
C LEU A 78 -1.96 8.53 -3.21
N ASN A 79 -1.64 7.36 -2.66
CA ASN A 79 -2.51 6.18 -2.78
C ASN A 79 -3.85 6.35 -2.03
N ALA A 80 -3.87 7.07 -0.92
CA ALA A 80 -5.11 7.41 -0.20
C ALA A 80 -5.99 8.35 -1.03
N PHE A 81 -5.39 9.41 -1.57
CA PHE A 81 -6.05 10.34 -2.46
C PHE A 81 -6.63 9.63 -3.69
N ALA A 82 -5.83 8.76 -4.33
CA ALA A 82 -6.27 8.00 -5.48
C ALA A 82 -7.46 7.08 -5.17
N ALA A 83 -7.42 6.37 -4.04
CA ALA A 83 -8.53 5.54 -3.58
C ALA A 83 -9.79 6.37 -3.25
N SER A 84 -9.64 7.62 -2.81
CA SER A 84 -10.75 8.53 -2.58
C SER A 84 -11.43 8.96 -3.88
N LEU A 85 -10.65 9.29 -4.93
CA LEU A 85 -11.17 9.61 -6.25
C LEU A 85 -11.94 8.44 -6.89
N GLU A 86 -11.42 7.21 -6.75
CA GLU A 86 -12.09 6.00 -7.23
C GLU A 86 -13.46 5.81 -6.55
N ARG A 87 -13.55 6.12 -5.26
CA ARG A 87 -14.82 6.07 -4.51
C ARG A 87 -15.82 7.10 -5.00
N GLY A 88 -15.39 8.35 -5.20
CA GLY A 88 -16.26 9.42 -5.71
C GLY A 88 -16.85 9.07 -7.08
N ASN A 89 -16.01 8.54 -7.98
CA ASN A 89 -16.45 8.09 -9.30
C ASN A 89 -17.43 6.91 -9.24
N ALA A 90 -17.21 5.95 -8.33
CA ALA A 90 -18.11 4.83 -8.14
C ALA A 90 -19.48 5.26 -7.59
N GLY A 91 -19.51 6.23 -6.67
CA GLY A 91 -20.75 6.82 -6.14
C GLY A 91 -21.59 7.47 -7.24
N ALA A 92 -20.97 8.35 -8.04
CA ALA A 92 -21.65 9.05 -9.13
C ALA A 92 -22.21 8.09 -10.20
N LEU A 93 -21.50 7.00 -10.51
CA LEU A 93 -22.01 5.98 -11.44
C LEU A 93 -23.19 5.19 -10.87
N GLY A 94 -23.17 4.91 -9.56
CA GLY A 94 -24.27 4.26 -8.85
C GLY A 94 -25.55 5.11 -8.87
N GLU A 95 -25.43 6.40 -8.61
CA GLU A 95 -26.55 7.35 -8.66
C GLU A 95 -27.16 7.44 -10.07
N ARG A 96 -26.33 7.63 -11.11
CA ARG A 96 -26.82 7.65 -12.51
C ARG A 96 -27.53 6.35 -12.91
N SER A 97 -27.01 5.20 -12.46
CA SER A 97 -27.62 3.90 -12.75
C SER A 97 -28.97 3.76 -12.05
N ARG A 98 -29.10 4.28 -10.82
CA ARG A 98 -30.36 4.29 -10.08
C ARG A 98 -31.40 5.20 -10.74
N GLU A 99 -31.02 6.42 -11.12
CA GLU A 99 -31.89 7.35 -11.85
C GLU A 99 -32.36 6.78 -13.19
N ALA A 100 -31.47 6.12 -13.94
CA ALA A 100 -31.84 5.46 -15.20
C ALA A 100 -32.82 4.30 -14.98
N GLY A 101 -32.63 3.51 -13.91
CA GLY A 101 -33.55 2.43 -13.53
C GLY A 101 -34.94 2.95 -13.12
N GLU A 102 -34.99 4.06 -12.37
CA GLU A 102 -36.24 4.70 -11.95
C GLU A 102 -37.00 5.29 -13.15
N LYS A 103 -36.30 5.98 -14.06
CA LYS A 103 -36.89 6.46 -15.32
C LYS A 103 -37.45 5.33 -16.17
N ALA A 104 -36.71 4.23 -16.31
CA ALA A 104 -37.16 3.05 -17.05
C ALA A 104 -38.39 2.39 -16.41
N HIS A 105 -38.49 2.37 -15.08
CA HIS A 105 -39.66 1.88 -14.35
C HIS A 105 -40.90 2.74 -14.65
N HIS A 106 -40.76 4.07 -14.57
CA HIS A 106 -41.85 4.99 -14.87
C HIS A 106 -42.33 4.92 -16.33
N THR A 107 -41.40 4.78 -17.30
CA THR A 107 -41.79 4.59 -18.71
C THR A 107 -42.56 3.28 -18.92
N ARG A 108 -42.24 2.23 -18.16
CA ARG A 108 -42.95 0.95 -18.26
C ARG A 108 -44.35 1.03 -17.68
N GLU A 109 -44.53 1.66 -16.53
CA GLU A 109 -45.86 1.86 -15.92
C GLU A 109 -46.78 2.69 -16.81
N ALA A 110 -46.24 3.76 -17.43
CA ALA A 110 -46.98 4.59 -18.37
C ALA A 110 -47.43 3.86 -19.65
N GLY A 111 -46.71 2.80 -20.06
CA GLY A 111 -47.01 2.02 -21.27
C GLY A 111 -47.97 0.84 -21.08
N THR A 112 -48.32 0.47 -19.84
CA THR A 112 -49.10 -0.75 -19.54
C THR A 112 -50.63 -0.59 -19.51
N SER A 113 -51.18 0.54 -19.97
CA SER A 113 -52.64 0.71 -20.07
C SER A 113 -53.29 0.03 -21.29
N ALA A 114 -52.56 -0.79 -22.05
CA ALA A 114 -53.11 -1.61 -23.13
C ALA A 114 -53.37 -3.05 -22.61
N GLN A 115 -54.63 -3.30 -22.26
CA GLN A 115 -55.21 -4.63 -22.06
C GLN A 115 -55.04 -5.50 -23.31
N ASP A 116 -54.98 -6.82 -23.10
CA ASP A 116 -54.97 -7.92 -24.08
C ASP A 116 -53.59 -8.44 -24.54
N ALA A 117 -53.02 -9.37 -23.77
CA ALA A 117 -52.08 -10.36 -24.31
C ALA A 117 -52.20 -11.73 -23.61
N PRO A 118 -52.19 -12.85 -24.38
CA PRO A 118 -52.49 -14.19 -23.89
C PRO A 118 -51.36 -14.82 -23.06
N THR A 119 -51.78 -15.55 -22.04
CA THR A 119 -50.98 -16.29 -21.05
C THR A 119 -50.44 -17.61 -21.61
N VAL A 120 -49.22 -17.62 -22.16
CA VAL A 120 -48.53 -18.88 -22.53
C VAL A 120 -47.11 -18.95 -21.99
N GLY A 121 -46.88 -19.89 -21.06
CA GLY A 121 -45.64 -20.65 -20.84
C GLY A 121 -44.33 -19.89 -20.55
N ARG A 122 -44.14 -19.33 -19.35
CA ARG A 122 -42.89 -18.62 -18.98
C ARG A 122 -42.30 -19.01 -17.61
N ARG A 123 -42.37 -20.28 -17.21
CA ARG A 123 -41.90 -20.75 -15.88
C ARG A 123 -40.38 -20.96 -15.72
N GLY A 124 -39.57 -20.95 -16.79
CA GLY A 124 -38.15 -21.32 -16.69
C GLY A 124 -37.12 -20.18 -16.71
N ARG A 125 -37.50 -18.95 -17.11
CA ARG A 125 -36.53 -17.86 -17.38
C ARG A 125 -36.33 -16.89 -16.20
N GLY A 126 -37.21 -16.93 -15.19
CA GLY A 126 -37.17 -16.00 -14.05
C GLY A 126 -36.05 -16.29 -13.05
N ASP A 127 -35.78 -17.57 -12.77
CA ASP A 127 -34.84 -17.95 -11.70
C ASP A 127 -33.39 -17.65 -12.07
N GLN A 128 -33.03 -17.79 -13.35
CA GLN A 128 -31.69 -17.49 -13.85
C GLN A 128 -31.41 -15.98 -13.84
N GLN A 129 -32.40 -15.16 -14.20
CA GLN A 129 -32.31 -13.71 -14.13
C GLN A 129 -32.21 -13.21 -12.68
N LEU A 130 -32.90 -13.86 -11.74
CA LEU A 130 -32.79 -13.55 -10.31
C LEU A 130 -31.44 -13.94 -9.72
N ALA A 131 -30.83 -15.04 -10.18
CA ALA A 131 -29.50 -15.47 -9.75
C ALA A 131 -28.40 -14.47 -10.20
N ASP A 132 -28.47 -13.99 -11.44
CA ASP A 132 -27.53 -13.01 -11.99
C ASP A 132 -27.61 -11.64 -11.30
N VAL A 133 -28.82 -11.19 -10.94
CA VAL A 133 -28.99 -9.94 -10.19
C VAL A 133 -28.41 -10.07 -8.78
N ARG A 134 -28.56 -11.23 -8.12
CA ARG A 134 -28.01 -11.48 -6.78
C ARG A 134 -26.48 -11.61 -6.75
N SER A 135 -25.85 -12.12 -7.82
CA SER A 135 -24.40 -12.21 -7.92
C SER A 135 -23.76 -10.83 -8.16
N GLY A 136 -24.36 -10.01 -9.03
CA GLY A 136 -23.95 -8.62 -9.26
C GLY A 136 -24.05 -7.75 -8.01
N ALA A 137 -25.15 -7.86 -7.24
CA ALA A 137 -25.35 -7.10 -6.01
C ALA A 137 -24.32 -7.41 -4.91
N ARG A 138 -23.89 -8.68 -4.80
CA ARG A 138 -22.83 -9.08 -3.85
C ARG A 138 -21.47 -8.54 -4.26
N GLY A 139 -21.13 -8.59 -5.55
CA GLY A 139 -19.89 -8.02 -6.09
C GLY A 139 -19.81 -6.50 -5.85
N ALA A 140 -20.91 -5.79 -6.06
CA ALA A 140 -21.00 -4.35 -5.85
C ALA A 140 -20.84 -3.94 -4.38
N ARG A 141 -21.42 -4.69 -3.42
CA ARG A 141 -21.22 -4.41 -1.98
C ARG A 141 -19.78 -4.64 -1.54
N LEU A 142 -19.14 -5.69 -2.04
CA LEU A 142 -17.75 -5.99 -1.71
C LEU A 142 -16.79 -4.94 -2.28
N SER A 143 -17.00 -4.48 -3.51
CA SER A 143 -16.16 -3.45 -4.13
C SER A 143 -16.27 -2.09 -3.41
N VAL A 144 -17.49 -1.70 -3.00
CA VAL A 144 -17.71 -0.48 -2.18
C VAL A 144 -17.06 -0.61 -0.81
N TRP A 145 -17.14 -1.77 -0.15
CA TRP A 145 -16.48 -2.02 1.12
C TRP A 145 -14.95 -1.93 0.99
N ILE A 146 -14.37 -2.59 -0.02
CA ILE A 146 -12.91 -2.53 -0.29
C ILE A 146 -12.47 -1.10 -0.59
N ALA A 147 -13.21 -0.35 -1.41
CA ALA A 147 -12.91 1.05 -1.73
C ALA A 147 -13.03 1.96 -0.49
N ARG A 148 -14.00 1.69 0.40
CA ARG A 148 -14.19 2.46 1.63
C ARG A 148 -13.03 2.29 2.61
N HIS A 149 -12.56 1.07 2.77
CA HIS A 149 -11.48 0.75 3.70
C HIS A 149 -10.10 1.04 3.08
N GLY A 150 -9.99 1.06 1.74
CA GLY A 150 -8.76 1.38 1.03
C GLY A 150 -8.21 2.77 1.34
N ALA A 151 -9.01 3.84 1.19
CA ALA A 151 -8.50 5.20 1.41
C ALA A 151 -8.05 5.43 2.86
N TRP A 152 -8.87 4.99 3.83
CA TRP A 152 -8.52 5.08 5.25
C TRP A 152 -7.27 4.28 5.61
N GLY A 153 -7.14 3.06 5.08
CA GLY A 153 -5.94 2.25 5.28
C GLY A 153 -4.68 2.95 4.78
N TRP A 154 -4.74 3.56 3.59
CA TRP A 154 -3.62 4.34 3.04
C TRP A 154 -3.33 5.62 3.83
N THR A 155 -4.35 6.31 4.35
CA THR A 155 -4.16 7.49 5.23
C THR A 155 -3.47 7.10 6.54
N ILE A 156 -3.91 6.02 7.19
CA ILE A 156 -3.28 5.50 8.41
C ILE A 156 -1.82 5.09 8.12
N THR A 157 -1.59 4.43 6.98
CA THR A 157 -0.23 4.06 6.54
C THR A 157 0.65 5.30 6.37
N ALA A 158 0.14 6.34 5.69
CA ALA A 158 0.87 7.58 5.50
C ALA A 158 1.20 8.25 6.85
N ALA A 159 0.24 8.31 7.77
CA ALA A 159 0.47 8.85 9.10
C ALA A 159 1.50 8.04 9.90
N ALA A 160 1.46 6.71 9.80
CA ALA A 160 2.42 5.83 10.48
C ALA A 160 3.85 6.02 9.96
N PHE A 161 4.06 6.08 8.64
CA PHE A 161 5.40 6.33 8.08
C PHE A 161 5.89 7.76 8.34
N ALA A 162 4.98 8.74 8.39
CA ALA A 162 5.33 10.10 8.81
C ALA A 162 5.76 10.15 10.28
N TRP A 163 5.05 9.41 11.16
CA TRP A 163 5.43 9.25 12.56
C TRP A 163 6.79 8.57 12.70
N LEU A 164 7.03 7.46 11.99
CA LEU A 164 8.33 6.79 11.99
C LEU A 164 9.45 7.71 11.50
N SER A 165 9.22 8.55 10.48
CA SER A 165 10.22 9.53 10.05
C SER A 165 10.55 10.56 11.14
N LEU A 166 9.55 10.99 11.92
CA LEU A 166 9.78 11.92 13.02
C LEU A 166 10.53 11.21 14.16
N ASP A 167 10.19 9.96 14.41
CA ASP A 167 10.84 9.13 15.40
C ASP A 167 12.33 8.93 15.07
N GLU A 168 12.62 8.54 13.83
CA GLU A 168 13.99 8.43 13.28
C GLU A 168 14.77 9.73 13.46
N ARG A 169 14.18 10.88 13.10
CA ARG A 169 14.90 12.15 13.14
C ARG A 169 15.11 12.70 14.56
N PHE A 170 14.18 12.43 15.47
CA PHE A 170 14.13 13.08 16.77
C PHE A 170 14.28 12.13 17.94
N ALA A 171 14.48 10.83 17.70
CA ALA A 171 14.52 9.77 18.70
C ALA A 171 13.33 9.90 19.67
N LEU A 172 12.11 10.03 19.14
CA LEU A 172 10.93 10.34 19.96
C LEU A 172 10.66 9.22 20.96
N HIS A 173 10.84 7.96 20.56
CA HIS A 173 10.65 6.79 21.40
C HIS A 173 11.70 6.74 22.53
N GLU A 174 12.95 7.12 22.27
CA GLU A 174 13.98 7.21 23.30
C GLU A 174 13.68 8.32 24.31
N ARG A 175 13.31 9.51 23.81
CA ARG A 175 12.95 10.63 24.68
C ARG A 175 11.73 10.32 25.53
N LEU A 176 10.75 9.61 24.96
CA LEU A 176 9.57 9.14 25.67
C LEU A 176 9.96 8.10 26.74
N ARG A 177 10.81 7.13 26.37
CA ARG A 177 11.36 6.13 27.28
C ARG A 177 12.05 6.79 28.46
N ASP A 178 13.03 7.65 28.20
CA ASP A 178 13.92 8.19 29.23
C ASP A 178 13.22 9.18 30.15
N ARG A 179 12.32 10.01 29.61
CA ARG A 179 11.61 11.03 30.39
C ARG A 179 10.45 10.48 31.21
N TYR A 180 9.72 9.51 30.69
CA TYR A 180 8.45 9.08 31.29
C TYR A 180 8.46 7.60 31.69
N LEU A 181 8.91 6.71 30.80
CA LEU A 181 8.76 5.27 31.03
C LEU A 181 9.79 4.72 32.01
N LYS A 182 11.04 5.21 31.96
CA LYS A 182 12.12 4.77 32.84
C LYS A 182 11.80 5.02 34.32
N GLN A 183 11.08 6.11 34.60
CA GLN A 183 10.63 6.48 35.95
C GLN A 183 9.63 5.49 36.56
N THR A 184 8.92 4.72 35.72
CA THR A 184 7.96 3.71 36.20
C THR A 184 8.64 2.48 36.80
N GLY A 185 9.91 2.24 36.48
CA GLY A 185 10.65 1.03 36.89
C GLY A 185 10.14 -0.27 36.25
N ILE A 186 9.14 -0.22 35.36
CA ILE A 186 8.54 -1.40 34.74
C ILE A 186 9.51 -1.98 33.72
N ARG A 187 9.85 -3.27 33.90
CA ARG A 187 10.62 -4.09 32.98
C ARG A 187 9.76 -5.27 32.53
N LEU A 188 9.63 -5.46 31.23
CA LEU A 188 8.84 -6.58 30.70
C LEU A 188 9.62 -7.91 30.81
N LEU A 189 10.93 -7.87 30.58
CA LEU A 189 11.82 -9.02 30.64
C LEU A 189 13.02 -8.71 31.56
N PRO A 190 13.62 -9.71 32.23
CA PRO A 190 14.71 -9.49 33.20
C PRO A 190 15.95 -8.78 32.64
N TRP A 191 16.19 -8.88 31.33
CA TRP A 191 17.34 -8.30 30.64
C TRP A 191 17.07 -6.94 29.97
N MET A 192 15.81 -6.48 29.96
CA MET A 192 15.46 -5.19 29.37
C MET A 192 15.66 -4.04 30.38
N GLU A 193 15.99 -2.84 29.89
CA GLU A 193 15.99 -1.66 30.75
C GLU A 193 14.55 -1.23 31.10
N ALA A 194 14.41 -0.45 32.18
CA ALA A 194 13.12 0.10 32.55
C ALA A 194 12.62 1.04 31.45
N GLY A 195 11.40 0.79 30.96
CA GLY A 195 10.79 1.55 29.86
C GLY A 195 11.00 0.99 28.46
N ASP A 196 11.87 -0.02 28.26
CA ASP A 196 12.09 -0.65 26.95
C ASP A 196 10.88 -1.47 26.47
N TRP A 197 9.85 -1.65 27.29
CA TRP A 197 8.61 -2.33 26.90
C TRP A 197 7.88 -1.64 25.73
N LEU A 198 8.24 -0.39 25.41
CA LEU A 198 7.76 0.33 24.23
C LEU A 198 8.16 -0.37 22.91
N ILE A 199 9.34 -1.00 22.85
CA ILE A 199 9.83 -1.72 21.66
C ILE A 199 8.92 -2.91 21.30
N PRO A 200 8.63 -3.88 22.21
CA PRO A 200 7.72 -4.96 21.89
C PRO A 200 6.28 -4.49 21.62
N LEU A 201 5.84 -3.36 22.20
CA LEU A 201 4.57 -2.75 21.83
C LEU A 201 4.57 -2.29 20.36
N TYR A 202 5.62 -1.60 19.91
CA TYR A 202 5.77 -1.24 18.49
C TYR A 202 5.82 -2.48 17.60
N ALA A 203 6.52 -3.54 18.00
CA ALA A 203 6.58 -4.78 17.24
C ALA A 203 5.20 -5.44 17.08
N VAL A 204 4.40 -5.49 18.15
CA VAL A 204 3.02 -6.03 18.09
C VAL A 204 2.12 -5.17 17.19
N CYS A 205 2.19 -3.84 17.34
CA CYS A 205 1.47 -2.92 16.46
C CYS A 205 1.87 -3.08 14.99
N GLY A 206 3.17 -3.20 14.72
CA GLY A 206 3.73 -3.45 13.40
C GLY A 206 3.21 -4.77 12.81
N LEU A 207 3.23 -5.85 13.58
CA LEU A 207 2.74 -7.16 13.14
C LEU A 207 1.23 -7.15 12.82
N ALA A 208 0.42 -6.44 13.62
CA ALA A 208 -0.98 -6.23 13.31
C ALA A 208 -1.17 -5.41 12.00
N ALA A 209 -0.34 -4.38 11.81
CA ALA A 209 -0.35 -3.55 10.60
C ALA A 209 0.07 -4.34 9.35
N VAL A 210 1.01 -5.30 9.46
CA VAL A 210 1.46 -6.15 8.34
C VAL A 210 0.29 -6.81 7.63
N TRP A 211 -0.65 -7.39 8.37
CA TRP A 211 -1.79 -8.08 7.77
C TRP A 211 -2.73 -7.10 7.04
N ALA A 212 -2.99 -5.94 7.63
CA ALA A 212 -3.80 -4.88 7.02
C ALA A 212 -3.14 -4.35 5.74
N LEU A 213 -1.84 -4.04 5.79
CA LEU A 213 -1.05 -3.58 4.66
C LEU A 213 -0.99 -4.63 3.55
N TRP A 214 -0.81 -5.91 3.88
CA TRP A 214 -0.79 -6.99 2.90
C TRP A 214 -2.09 -7.08 2.08
N ARG A 215 -3.23 -6.82 2.73
CA ARG A 215 -4.52 -6.70 2.05
C ARG A 215 -4.62 -5.43 1.22
N LEU A 216 -4.10 -4.32 1.75
CA LEU A 216 -4.12 -3.00 1.11
C LEU A 216 -3.30 -2.96 -0.19
N LEU A 217 -2.19 -3.71 -0.27
CA LEU A 217 -1.37 -3.87 -1.48
C LEU A 217 -2.10 -4.61 -2.62
N GLY A 218 -3.26 -5.22 -2.35
CA GLY A 218 -4.05 -5.93 -3.35
C GLY A 218 -3.32 -7.15 -3.91
N LYS A 219 -3.52 -7.48 -5.19
CA LYS A 219 -2.94 -8.66 -5.87
C LYS A 219 -1.61 -8.36 -6.59
N GLY A 220 -1.05 -7.16 -6.45
CA GLY A 220 0.17 -6.75 -7.16
C GLY A 220 1.40 -7.54 -6.69
N ARG A 221 1.91 -8.45 -7.54
CA ARG A 221 3.06 -9.32 -7.19
C ARG A 221 4.31 -8.52 -6.81
N ALA A 222 4.65 -7.50 -7.60
CA ALA A 222 5.82 -6.66 -7.33
C ALA A 222 5.70 -5.92 -6.00
N ALA A 223 4.55 -5.29 -5.73
CA ALA A 223 4.30 -4.57 -4.49
C ALA A 223 4.44 -5.50 -3.26
N ARG A 224 3.84 -6.70 -3.32
CA ARG A 224 3.97 -7.70 -2.25
C ARG A 224 5.39 -8.24 -2.09
N ALA A 225 6.12 -8.43 -3.19
CA ALA A 225 7.51 -8.90 -3.13
C ALA A 225 8.40 -7.88 -2.43
N PHE A 226 8.30 -6.59 -2.81
CA PHE A 226 9.04 -5.52 -2.13
C PHE A 226 8.62 -5.38 -0.66
N PHE A 227 7.33 -5.47 -0.36
CA PHE A 227 6.86 -5.40 1.03
C PHE A 227 7.37 -6.57 1.87
N ALA A 228 7.31 -7.80 1.35
CA ALA A 228 7.85 -8.97 2.03
C ALA A 228 9.36 -8.86 2.24
N ALA A 229 10.11 -8.39 1.24
CA ALA A 229 11.54 -8.13 1.37
C ALA A 229 11.82 -7.08 2.45
N GLY A 230 11.06 -5.98 2.48
CA GLY A 230 11.16 -4.96 3.52
C GLY A 230 10.90 -5.50 4.92
N LEU A 231 9.91 -6.39 5.08
CA LEU A 231 9.64 -7.05 6.36
C LEU A 231 10.78 -7.96 6.81
N VAL A 232 11.36 -8.74 5.90
CA VAL A 232 12.50 -9.61 6.22
C VAL A 232 13.70 -8.77 6.62
N LEU A 233 14.01 -7.70 5.88
CA LEU A 233 15.12 -6.80 6.18
C LEU A 233 14.93 -6.08 7.52
N ALA A 234 13.73 -5.53 7.78
CA ALA A 234 13.41 -4.89 9.05
C ALA A 234 13.48 -5.86 10.22
N PHE A 235 13.01 -7.10 10.05
CA PHE A 235 13.14 -8.14 11.06
C PHE A 235 14.60 -8.48 11.36
N CYS A 236 15.45 -8.56 10.33
CA CYS A 236 16.88 -8.77 10.50
C CYS A 236 17.55 -7.61 11.25
N ALA A 237 17.25 -6.36 10.88
CA ALA A 237 17.77 -5.17 11.56
C ALA A 237 17.39 -5.15 13.05
N VAL A 238 16.09 -5.24 13.37
CA VAL A 238 15.60 -5.30 14.76
C VAL A 238 16.16 -6.50 15.54
N SER A 239 16.45 -7.62 14.87
CA SER A 239 17.08 -8.76 15.53
C SER A 239 18.54 -8.49 15.91
N MET A 240 19.24 -7.65 15.15
CA MET A 240 20.63 -7.29 15.45
C MET A 240 20.73 -6.45 16.72
N ASP A 241 19.72 -5.62 17.02
CA ASP A 241 19.61 -4.86 18.29
C ASP A 241 19.56 -5.74 19.54
N THR A 242 19.20 -7.02 19.39
CA THR A 242 19.11 -7.95 20.51
C THR A 242 20.46 -8.54 20.91
N ILE A 243 21.50 -8.35 20.09
CA ILE A 243 22.84 -8.85 20.35
C ILE A 243 23.51 -7.96 21.41
N ASP A 244 24.08 -8.56 22.46
CA ASP A 244 24.81 -7.80 23.49
C ASP A 244 26.11 -7.21 22.90
N ILE A 245 26.01 -5.97 22.41
CA ILE A 245 27.09 -5.24 21.76
C ILE A 245 28.27 -5.03 22.71
N ARG A 246 28.04 -4.97 24.04
CA ARG A 246 29.09 -4.79 25.05
C ARG A 246 30.04 -5.98 25.14
N SER A 247 29.61 -7.14 24.69
CA SER A 247 30.44 -8.34 24.62
C SER A 247 31.37 -8.36 23.39
N LEU A 248 31.15 -7.48 22.41
CA LEU A 248 31.89 -7.44 21.16
C LEU A 248 33.11 -6.50 21.25
N GLY A 249 34.16 -6.80 20.48
CA GLY A 249 35.24 -5.85 20.26
C GLY A 249 34.76 -4.65 19.44
N LYS A 250 35.33 -3.45 19.67
CA LYS A 250 34.94 -2.20 19.00
C LYS A 250 34.83 -2.28 17.47
N SER A 251 35.69 -3.06 16.82
CA SER A 251 35.62 -3.24 15.36
C SER A 251 34.40 -4.06 14.93
N SER A 252 34.02 -5.07 15.72
CA SER A 252 32.84 -5.91 15.46
C SER A 252 31.55 -5.15 15.76
N GLU A 253 31.50 -4.38 16.84
CA GLU A 253 30.41 -3.46 17.17
C GLU A 253 30.13 -2.50 16.00
N ARG A 254 31.17 -1.82 15.50
CA ARG A 254 31.05 -0.91 14.36
C ARG A 254 30.56 -1.59 13.08
N LEU A 255 31.08 -2.78 12.80
CA LEU A 255 30.64 -3.55 11.63
C LEU A 255 29.16 -3.93 11.75
N LEU A 256 28.75 -4.41 12.92
CA LEU A 256 27.37 -4.80 13.19
C LEU A 256 26.43 -3.61 12.99
N GLN A 257 26.75 -2.46 13.60
CA GLN A 257 25.95 -1.24 13.48
C GLN A 257 25.85 -0.72 12.04
N THR A 258 26.93 -0.79 11.26
CA THR A 258 26.86 -0.42 9.83
C THR A 258 26.00 -1.38 9.02
N ILE A 259 26.07 -2.68 9.30
CA ILE A 259 25.21 -3.67 8.64
C ILE A 259 23.75 -3.39 8.99
N GLU A 260 23.46 -3.08 10.25
CA GLU A 260 22.14 -2.73 10.74
C GLU A 260 21.58 -1.51 10.00
N GLU A 261 22.30 -0.37 10.00
CA GLU A 261 21.90 0.84 9.25
C GLU A 261 21.68 0.52 7.75
N CYS A 262 22.50 -0.35 7.15
CA CYS A 262 22.31 -0.73 5.74
C CYS A 262 21.04 -1.57 5.52
N LEU A 263 20.70 -2.47 6.45
CA LEU A 263 19.48 -3.27 6.40
C LEU A 263 18.24 -2.41 6.61
N GLU A 264 18.30 -1.44 7.53
CA GLU A 264 17.22 -0.49 7.79
C GLU A 264 16.95 0.41 6.57
N THR A 265 17.98 1.06 6.04
CA THR A 265 17.90 1.82 4.79
C THR A 265 17.31 0.98 3.65
N ALA A 266 17.74 -0.28 3.49
CA ALA A 266 17.22 -1.19 2.46
C ALA A 266 15.74 -1.56 2.72
N ALA A 267 15.35 -1.78 3.97
CA ALA A 267 13.97 -2.06 4.35
C ALA A 267 13.04 -0.89 4.01
N MET A 268 13.43 0.34 4.39
CA MET A 268 12.68 1.56 4.08
C MET A 268 12.55 1.78 2.57
N THR A 269 13.63 1.56 1.82
CA THR A 269 13.63 1.61 0.35
C THR A 269 12.68 0.58 -0.26
N ALA A 270 12.63 -0.63 0.31
CA ALA A 270 11.70 -1.68 -0.11
C ALA A 270 10.23 -1.33 0.21
N PHE A 271 9.92 -0.76 1.38
CA PHE A 271 8.57 -0.28 1.69
C PHE A 271 8.12 0.84 0.74
N ALA A 272 8.97 1.84 0.50
CA ALA A 272 8.70 2.90 -0.48
C ALA A 272 8.44 2.31 -1.88
N SER A 273 9.27 1.35 -2.30
CA SER A 273 9.11 0.62 -3.58
C SER A 273 7.78 -0.13 -3.68
N ALA A 274 7.32 -0.74 -2.58
CA ALA A 274 6.05 -1.43 -2.51
C ALA A 274 4.87 -0.48 -2.74
N PHE A 275 4.85 0.66 -2.06
CA PHE A 275 3.77 1.65 -2.20
C PHE A 275 3.79 2.34 -3.57
N LEU A 276 4.98 2.61 -4.11
CA LEU A 276 5.16 3.20 -5.42
C LEU A 276 4.71 2.24 -6.53
N SER A 277 4.92 0.94 -6.35
CA SER A 277 4.40 -0.09 -7.24
C SER A 277 2.87 -0.08 -7.32
N VAL A 278 2.18 0.15 -6.19
CA VAL A 278 0.71 0.29 -6.19
C VAL A 278 0.29 1.57 -6.91
N LEU A 279 0.94 2.70 -6.61
CA LEU A 279 0.60 4.00 -7.17
C LEU A 279 0.77 4.01 -8.70
N THR A 280 1.91 3.54 -9.19
CA THR A 280 2.21 3.48 -10.64
C THR A 280 1.25 2.56 -11.38
N GLY A 281 0.84 1.43 -10.78
CA GLY A 281 -0.19 0.56 -11.33
C GLY A 281 -1.54 1.26 -11.49
N ARG A 282 -1.97 2.03 -10.48
CA ARG A 282 -3.21 2.81 -10.52
C ARG A 282 -3.19 3.91 -11.58
N LEU A 283 -2.10 4.69 -11.63
CA LEU A 283 -1.94 5.77 -12.61
C LEU A 283 -1.97 5.23 -14.05
N SER A 284 -1.30 4.09 -14.30
CA SER A 284 -1.33 3.45 -15.62
C SER A 284 -2.74 2.98 -16.01
N ALA A 285 -3.50 2.42 -15.06
CA ALA A 285 -4.87 2.00 -15.31
C ALA A 285 -5.79 3.19 -15.67
N TRP A 286 -5.64 4.32 -14.96
CA TRP A 286 -6.40 5.53 -15.27
C TRP A 286 -6.04 6.13 -16.63
N TYR A 287 -4.74 6.20 -16.96
CA TYR A 287 -4.27 6.70 -18.25
C TYR A 287 -4.87 5.89 -19.41
N ASN A 288 -4.80 4.56 -19.33
CA ASN A 288 -5.35 3.68 -20.36
C ASN A 288 -6.86 3.85 -20.53
N LYS A 289 -7.60 3.96 -19.41
CA LYS A 289 -9.05 4.20 -19.43
C LYS A 289 -9.41 5.55 -20.05
N ALA A 290 -8.61 6.59 -19.79
CA ALA A 290 -8.82 7.92 -20.37
C ALA A 290 -8.54 7.92 -21.88
N SER A 291 -7.50 7.20 -22.33
CA SER A 291 -7.18 7.04 -23.76
C SER A 291 -8.34 6.40 -24.52
N ILE A 292 -8.83 5.25 -24.07
CA ILE A 292 -9.92 4.52 -24.73
C ILE A 292 -11.18 5.38 -24.87
N ARG A 293 -11.53 6.17 -23.83
CA ARG A 293 -12.69 7.08 -23.89
C ARG A 293 -12.54 8.19 -24.91
N ARG A 294 -11.30 8.67 -25.12
CA ARG A 294 -11.01 9.67 -26.15
C ARG A 294 -11.17 9.06 -27.53
N ASP A 295 -10.60 7.88 -27.75
CA ASP A 295 -10.65 7.19 -29.04
C ASP A 295 -12.10 6.87 -29.47
N ILE A 296 -12.97 6.47 -28.53
CA ILE A 296 -14.41 6.25 -28.81
C ILE A 296 -15.10 7.56 -29.19
N ARG A 297 -14.85 8.64 -28.44
CA ARG A 297 -15.48 9.94 -28.69
C ARG A 297 -15.08 10.51 -30.05
N ASP A 298 -13.84 10.32 -30.46
CA ASP A 298 -13.32 10.83 -31.72
C ASP A 298 -13.77 9.95 -32.90
N GLY A 299 -13.97 8.64 -32.68
CA GLY A 299 -14.50 7.71 -33.68
C GLY A 299 -15.98 7.92 -34.04
N ASP A 300 -16.81 8.37 -33.09
CA ASP A 300 -18.24 8.67 -33.33
C ASP A 300 -18.46 10.01 -34.08
N ALA A 301 -17.42 10.82 -34.23
CA ALA A 301 -17.49 12.15 -34.83
C ALA A 301 -17.17 12.19 -36.35
N GLY A 302 -16.77 11.05 -36.95
CA GLY A 302 -16.43 10.91 -38.37
C GLY A 302 -17.41 10.04 -39.13
#